data_AF-A0A3N1GRG0-F1
#
_entry.id   AF-A0A3N1GRG0-F1
#
_cell.length_a   1.000
_cell.length_b   1.000
_cell.length_c   1.000
_cell.angle_alpha   90.00
_cell.angle_beta   90.00
_cell.angle_gamma   90.00
#
_symmetry.space_group_name_H-M   'P 1'
#
loop_
_entity.id
_entity.type
_entity.pdbx_description
1 polymer ?
#
loop_
_entity_poly.entity_id
_entity_poly.type
_entity_poly.pdbx_seq_one_letter_code
_entity_poly.pdbx_strand_id
1 'polypeptide(L)'
;MHATQPQGGACPAPTRRFDGKPETAIDRRFFDLRESEAAAEYYAENELDHDRVPTADGFTAWCHRQASSEDGYVVTDAGLQALADTAEAPGTAASVLRSAALYLERHGWIQGAYYDSTAASFTPAACMVGAIGMACYGFPVEAPAQHFDDPGFLDFEEAVLHLDRYLLVEDGSQAYEFNDAQGRTVAMVTDQLRKAAARPAEELIDALRVIDARNADMAALAQLLTPCGIWAETADKPQQVEHIHYPHQPGALSDCPACQAGCFCAEAAICARCSDGNTDGCAFCSADGGEA
;
A
#
# COMPACT_ATOMS: atom_id res chain seq x y z
N MET A 1 -19.97 38.81 39.39
CA MET A 1 -19.15 37.82 38.68
C MET A 1 -20.05 37.16 37.65
N HIS A 2 -19.84 37.46 36.37
CA HIS A 2 -20.66 36.92 35.27
C HIS A 2 -20.14 35.54 34.85
N ALA A 3 -21.05 34.58 34.71
CA ALA A 3 -20.76 33.26 34.15
C ALA A 3 -20.54 33.38 32.63
N THR A 4 -19.38 32.97 32.16
CA THR A 4 -19.02 32.98 30.74
C THR A 4 -19.70 31.80 30.04
N GLN A 5 -20.45 32.10 28.98
CA GLN A 5 -21.14 31.13 28.12
C GLN A 5 -20.11 30.22 27.40
N PRO A 6 -20.33 28.90 27.30
CA PRO A 6 -19.50 28.03 26.48
C PRO A 6 -19.69 28.38 25.00
N GLN A 7 -18.58 28.60 24.30
CA GLN A 7 -18.57 28.86 22.86
C GLN A 7 -19.04 27.58 22.14
N GLY A 8 -20.13 27.69 21.39
CA GLY A 8 -20.64 26.59 20.57
C GLY A 8 -19.60 26.19 19.53
N GLY A 9 -19.21 24.91 19.53
CA GLY A 9 -18.33 24.34 18.52
C GLY A 9 -18.97 24.42 17.15
N ALA A 10 -18.25 24.97 16.18
CA ALA A 10 -18.67 24.97 14.78
C ALA A 10 -18.79 23.52 14.28
N CYS A 11 -19.81 23.25 13.45
CA CYS A 11 -19.90 21.99 12.72
C CYS A 11 -18.60 21.77 11.91
N PRO A 12 -18.00 20.57 11.94
CA PRO A 12 -16.83 20.28 11.12
C PRO A 12 -17.18 20.44 9.64
N ALA A 13 -16.23 20.97 8.87
CA ALA A 13 -16.37 21.11 7.43
C ALA A 13 -16.56 19.72 6.78
N PRO A 14 -17.34 19.63 5.69
CA PRO A 14 -17.49 18.39 4.93
C PRO A 14 -16.12 17.91 4.40
N THR A 15 -15.86 16.61 4.55
CA THR A 15 -14.62 15.95 4.08
C THR A 15 -14.72 15.60 2.59
N ARG A 16 -13.63 15.78 1.84
CA ARG A 16 -13.48 15.34 0.44
C ARG A 16 -13.09 13.86 0.32
N ARG A 17 -12.78 13.17 1.43
CA ARG A 17 -12.48 11.73 1.42
C ARG A 17 -13.73 10.91 1.11
N PHE A 18 -13.59 9.91 0.25
CA PHE A 18 -14.68 9.00 -0.10
C PHE A 18 -15.18 8.16 1.08
N ASP A 19 -14.32 7.88 2.06
CA ASP A 19 -14.65 7.09 3.25
C ASP A 19 -15.36 7.88 4.36
N GLY A 20 -15.65 9.16 4.15
CA GLY A 20 -16.35 10.01 5.10
C GLY A 20 -15.55 10.34 6.37
N LYS A 21 -14.27 9.93 6.46
CA LYS A 21 -13.41 10.26 7.60
C LYS A 21 -12.91 11.71 7.52
N PRO A 22 -12.58 12.35 8.64
CA PRO A 22 -11.97 13.68 8.63
C PRO A 22 -10.68 13.72 7.80
N GLU A 23 -10.48 14.80 7.04
CA GLU A 23 -9.25 14.99 6.26
C GLU A 23 -8.04 15.14 7.18
N THR A 24 -7.02 14.33 6.95
CA THR A 24 -5.70 14.55 7.54
C THR A 24 -5.04 15.81 6.96
N ALA A 25 -3.93 16.25 7.53
CA ALA A 25 -3.14 17.34 6.95
C ALA A 25 -2.56 16.99 5.58
N ILE A 26 -2.34 15.69 5.32
CA ILE A 26 -1.82 15.17 4.05
C ILE A 26 -2.94 15.16 3.00
N ASP A 27 -4.12 14.66 3.35
CA ASP A 27 -5.29 14.66 2.45
C ASP A 27 -5.61 16.08 1.96
N ARG A 28 -5.57 17.06 2.87
CA ARG A 28 -5.77 18.48 2.54
C ARG A 28 -4.76 18.98 1.52
N ARG A 29 -3.46 18.74 1.76
CA ARG A 29 -2.40 19.16 0.83
C ARG A 29 -2.56 18.52 -0.54
N PHE A 30 -2.93 17.24 -0.61
CA PHE A 30 -3.15 16.52 -1.86
C PHE A 30 -4.32 17.11 -2.66
N PHE A 31 -5.48 17.30 -2.02
CA PHE A 31 -6.64 17.87 -2.70
C PHE A 31 -6.42 19.33 -3.10
N ASP A 32 -5.78 20.13 -2.25
CA ASP A 32 -5.46 21.54 -2.55
C ASP A 32 -4.43 21.66 -3.69
N LEU A 33 -3.47 20.73 -3.78
CA LEU A 33 -2.53 20.66 -4.90
C LEU A 33 -3.26 20.32 -6.21
N ARG A 34 -4.13 19.30 -6.19
CA ARG A 34 -4.90 18.86 -7.37
C ARG A 34 -5.87 19.93 -7.87
N GLU A 35 -6.40 20.76 -6.99
CA GLU A 35 -7.33 21.86 -7.32
C GLU A 35 -6.63 23.17 -7.67
N SER A 36 -5.30 23.26 -7.52
CA SER A 36 -4.56 24.47 -7.87
C SER A 36 -4.31 24.58 -9.39
N GLU A 37 -4.62 25.73 -9.97
CA GLU A 37 -4.28 26.06 -11.38
C GLU A 37 -2.77 25.96 -11.63
N ALA A 38 -1.95 26.21 -10.59
CA ALA A 38 -0.51 26.07 -10.63
C ALA A 38 -0.04 24.62 -10.80
N ALA A 39 -0.78 23.62 -10.30
CA ALA A 39 -0.46 22.22 -10.58
C ALA A 39 -0.77 21.87 -12.04
N ALA A 40 -1.86 22.39 -12.60
CA ALA A 40 -2.18 22.19 -14.02
C ALA A 40 -1.15 22.85 -14.96
N GLU A 41 -0.68 24.07 -14.64
CA GLU A 41 0.44 24.71 -15.35
C GLU A 41 1.75 23.96 -15.14
N TYR A 42 2.06 23.49 -13.92
CA TYR A 42 3.27 22.70 -13.66
C TYR A 42 3.25 21.36 -14.43
N TYR A 43 2.10 20.68 -14.55
CA TYR A 43 1.97 19.47 -15.36
C TYR A 43 2.01 19.76 -16.87
N ALA A 44 1.58 20.94 -17.33
CA ALA A 44 1.67 21.35 -18.73
C ALA A 44 3.07 21.86 -19.13
N GLU A 45 3.82 22.47 -18.20
CA GLU A 45 5.19 22.93 -18.42
C GLU A 45 6.23 21.82 -18.21
N ASN A 46 5.90 20.80 -17.40
CA ASN A 46 6.65 19.55 -17.28
C ASN A 46 6.06 18.44 -18.15
N GLU A 47 5.37 18.81 -19.25
CA GLU A 47 5.17 17.91 -20.38
C GLU A 47 6.57 17.51 -20.86
N LEU A 48 7.00 16.37 -20.32
CA LEU A 48 8.33 15.82 -20.35
C LEU A 48 8.93 15.93 -21.74
N ASP A 49 10.22 16.26 -21.78
CA ASP A 49 11.11 16.07 -22.93
C ASP A 49 10.91 14.66 -23.51
N HIS A 50 9.92 14.51 -24.40
CA HIS A 50 9.54 13.24 -25.02
C HIS A 50 10.66 12.67 -25.90
N ASP A 51 11.73 13.46 -26.15
CA ASP A 51 12.97 13.03 -26.79
C ASP A 51 13.95 12.34 -25.81
N ARG A 52 13.64 12.32 -24.50
CA ARG A 52 14.45 11.67 -23.45
C ARG A 52 13.84 10.43 -22.79
N VAL A 53 12.55 10.19 -22.95
CA VAL A 53 11.98 8.89 -22.56
C VAL A 53 12.40 7.89 -23.62
N PRO A 54 13.03 6.75 -23.27
CA PRO A 54 13.45 5.79 -24.26
C PRO A 54 12.18 5.12 -24.80
N THR A 55 11.67 5.62 -25.92
CA THR A 55 10.79 4.81 -26.77
C THR A 55 11.53 3.50 -27.10
N ALA A 56 10.81 2.42 -27.41
CA ALA A 56 11.45 1.17 -27.84
C ALA A 56 12.47 1.41 -28.97
N ASP A 57 12.17 2.36 -29.87
CA ASP A 57 13.06 2.83 -30.93
C ASP A 57 14.28 3.60 -30.39
N GLY A 58 14.08 4.49 -29.41
CA GLY A 58 15.13 5.24 -28.74
C GLY A 58 16.12 4.36 -27.95
N PHE A 59 15.60 3.34 -27.26
CA PHE A 59 16.39 2.32 -26.58
C PHE A 59 17.19 1.48 -27.58
N THR A 60 16.54 1.01 -28.64
CA THR A 60 17.20 0.25 -29.72
C THR A 60 18.31 1.07 -30.38
N ALA A 61 18.07 2.36 -30.66
CA ALA A 61 19.08 3.27 -31.19
C ALA A 61 20.24 3.51 -30.23
N TRP A 62 19.98 3.58 -28.91
CA TRP A 62 21.02 3.66 -27.89
C TRP A 62 21.85 2.36 -27.81
N CYS A 63 21.22 1.19 -27.85
CA CYS A 63 21.92 -0.10 -27.90
C CYS A 63 22.83 -0.20 -29.13
N HIS A 64 22.37 0.25 -30.31
CA HIS A 64 23.21 0.29 -31.51
C HIS A 64 24.41 1.23 -31.37
N ARG A 65 24.24 2.40 -30.75
CA ARG A 65 25.36 3.32 -30.45
C ARG A 65 26.35 2.72 -29.46
N GLN A 66 25.89 1.99 -28.45
CA GLN A 66 26.78 1.31 -27.51
C GLN A 66 27.51 0.13 -28.15
N ALA A 67 26.83 -0.67 -28.98
CA ALA A 67 27.45 -1.77 -29.70
C ALA A 67 28.53 -1.32 -30.72
N SER A 68 28.56 -0.03 -31.09
CA SER A 68 29.55 0.56 -32.00
C SER A 68 30.65 1.36 -31.29
N SER A 69 30.62 1.45 -29.95
CA SER A 69 31.69 2.01 -29.14
C SER A 69 32.86 1.02 -29.01
N GLU A 70 34.10 1.49 -29.15
CA GLU A 70 35.31 0.65 -28.96
C GLU A 70 35.41 0.05 -27.54
N ASP A 71 34.73 0.66 -26.55
CA ASP A 71 34.63 0.20 -25.16
C ASP A 71 33.22 -0.33 -24.79
N GLY A 72 32.33 -0.48 -25.79
CA GLY A 72 30.93 -0.82 -25.57
C GLY A 72 30.67 -2.28 -25.23
N TYR A 73 29.62 -2.53 -24.43
CA TYR A 73 29.09 -3.88 -24.24
C TYR A 73 28.68 -4.48 -25.60
N VAL A 74 29.27 -5.63 -25.96
CA VAL A 74 28.88 -6.37 -27.16
C VAL A 74 27.52 -7.03 -26.91
N VAL A 75 26.45 -6.36 -27.34
CA VAL A 75 25.14 -7.01 -27.46
C VAL A 75 25.21 -7.94 -28.67
N THR A 76 25.31 -9.25 -28.43
CA THR A 76 25.35 -10.24 -29.51
C THR A 76 24.03 -10.25 -30.28
N ASP A 77 24.05 -10.69 -31.55
CA ASP A 77 22.82 -10.90 -32.33
C ASP A 77 21.83 -11.82 -31.60
N ALA A 78 22.33 -12.79 -30.83
CA ALA A 78 21.52 -13.63 -29.97
C ALA A 78 20.86 -12.86 -28.81
N GLY A 79 21.54 -11.84 -28.26
CA GLY A 79 20.99 -10.94 -27.26
C GLY A 79 19.92 -10.00 -27.82
N LEU A 80 20.12 -9.46 -29.02
CA LEU A 80 19.12 -8.67 -29.73
C LEU A 80 17.90 -9.51 -30.11
N GLN A 81 18.10 -10.74 -30.59
CA GLN A 81 17.02 -11.67 -30.90
C GLN A 81 16.23 -12.04 -29.64
N ALA A 82 16.92 -12.29 -28.51
CA ALA A 82 16.25 -12.57 -27.24
C ALA A 82 15.39 -11.40 -26.74
N LEU A 83 15.83 -10.16 -26.98
CA LEU A 83 15.04 -8.95 -26.67
C LEU A 83 13.86 -8.75 -27.63
N ALA A 84 14.02 -9.12 -28.90
CA ALA A 84 12.95 -9.04 -29.90
C ALA A 84 11.88 -10.13 -29.69
N ASP A 85 12.30 -11.34 -29.34
CA ASP A 85 11.42 -12.50 -29.13
C ASP A 85 10.57 -12.35 -27.86
N THR A 86 10.94 -11.46 -26.93
CA THR A 86 10.10 -11.17 -25.77
C THR A 86 8.81 -10.42 -26.14
N ALA A 87 8.74 -9.76 -27.31
CA ALA A 87 7.59 -9.04 -27.93
C ALA A 87 6.77 -8.08 -27.04
N GLU A 88 7.02 -8.07 -25.75
CA GLU A 88 6.34 -7.32 -24.73
C GLU A 88 7.11 -6.03 -24.55
N ALA A 89 6.41 -4.92 -24.72
CA ALA A 89 7.02 -3.62 -24.58
C ALA A 89 7.66 -3.51 -23.18
N PRO A 90 8.92 -3.02 -23.09
CA PRO A 90 9.52 -2.71 -21.80
C PRO A 90 8.63 -1.71 -21.05
N GLY A 91 8.62 -1.78 -19.72
CA GLY A 91 7.81 -0.90 -18.86
C GLY A 91 6.37 -1.37 -18.64
N THR A 92 5.89 -2.39 -19.36
CA THR A 92 4.56 -2.97 -19.07
C THR A 92 4.55 -3.61 -17.68
N ALA A 93 3.41 -3.53 -16.98
CA ALA A 93 3.21 -4.17 -15.68
C ALA A 93 3.62 -5.65 -15.67
N ALA A 94 3.27 -6.39 -16.72
CA ALA A 94 3.62 -7.81 -16.84
C ALA A 94 5.14 -8.05 -16.95
N SER A 95 5.88 -7.22 -17.68
CA SER A 95 7.36 -7.27 -17.75
C SER A 95 8.02 -6.94 -16.40
N VAL A 96 7.49 -5.93 -15.69
CA VAL A 96 7.97 -5.52 -14.37
C VAL A 96 7.75 -6.64 -13.35
N LEU A 97 6.56 -7.23 -13.31
CA LEU A 97 6.23 -8.30 -12.36
C LEU A 97 7.06 -9.58 -12.58
N ARG A 98 7.36 -9.95 -13.82
CA ARG A 98 8.30 -11.07 -14.10
C ARG A 98 9.72 -10.74 -13.67
N SER A 99 10.16 -9.50 -13.87
CA SER A 99 11.47 -9.02 -13.43
C SER A 99 11.58 -9.02 -11.90
N ALA A 100 10.52 -8.59 -11.20
CA ALA A 100 10.43 -8.66 -9.75
C ALA A 100 10.48 -10.11 -9.24
N ALA A 101 9.78 -11.05 -9.89
CA ALA A 101 9.85 -12.47 -9.54
C ALA A 101 11.28 -13.01 -9.70
N LEU A 102 11.93 -12.69 -10.82
CA LEU A 102 13.32 -13.07 -11.08
C LEU A 102 14.30 -12.44 -10.07
N TYR A 103 14.05 -11.19 -9.65
CA TYR A 103 14.82 -10.52 -8.61
C TYR A 103 14.78 -11.29 -7.29
N LEU A 104 13.58 -11.64 -6.82
CA LEU A 104 13.39 -12.38 -5.56
C LEU A 104 14.04 -13.77 -5.60
N GLU A 105 14.02 -14.46 -6.74
CA GLU A 105 14.69 -15.75 -6.89
C GLU A 105 16.22 -15.64 -6.79
N ARG A 106 16.79 -14.53 -7.24
CA ARG A 106 18.24 -14.31 -7.26
C ARG A 106 18.77 -13.75 -5.94
N HIS A 107 18.03 -12.81 -5.35
CA HIS A 107 18.52 -11.98 -4.25
C HIS A 107 17.84 -12.30 -2.91
N GLY A 108 16.80 -13.13 -2.92
CA GLY A 108 16.06 -13.53 -1.73
C GLY A 108 14.86 -12.65 -1.46
N TRP A 109 13.92 -13.23 -0.71
CA TRP A 109 12.69 -12.59 -0.27
C TRP A 109 12.69 -12.38 1.24
N ILE A 110 12.15 -11.24 1.68
CA ILE A 110 11.92 -10.92 3.09
C ILE A 110 10.49 -10.42 3.33
N GLN A 111 10.06 -10.48 4.58
CA GLN A 111 8.73 -10.04 5.03
C GLN A 111 8.86 -8.78 5.90
N GLY A 112 7.87 -7.88 5.84
CA GLY A 112 7.72 -6.73 6.73
C GLY A 112 8.62 -5.52 6.44
N ALA A 113 9.52 -5.57 5.46
CA ALA A 113 10.34 -4.44 5.03
C ALA A 113 10.61 -4.47 3.53
N TYR A 114 10.78 -3.32 2.89
CA TYR A 114 11.06 -3.25 1.44
C TYR A 114 12.38 -3.93 1.07
N TYR A 115 13.43 -3.69 1.86
CA TYR A 115 14.78 -4.19 1.63
C TYR A 115 15.42 -4.59 2.96
N ASP A 116 16.31 -5.56 2.92
CA ASP A 116 17.17 -5.89 4.05
C ASP A 116 18.20 -4.76 4.27
N SER A 117 17.95 -3.92 5.27
CA SER A 117 18.81 -2.78 5.62
C SER A 117 20.17 -3.19 6.21
N THR A 118 20.35 -4.47 6.52
CA THR A 118 21.64 -5.01 7.00
C THR A 118 22.52 -5.52 5.88
N ALA A 119 21.98 -5.65 4.67
CA ALA A 119 22.71 -6.14 3.52
C ALA A 119 23.77 -5.12 3.06
N ALA A 120 25.00 -5.61 2.84
CA ALA A 120 26.10 -4.80 2.29
C ALA A 120 26.12 -4.80 0.74
N SER A 121 25.14 -5.40 0.08
CA SER A 121 25.05 -5.53 -1.38
C SER A 121 24.09 -4.51 -1.99
N PHE A 122 24.39 -4.04 -3.21
CA PHE A 122 23.50 -3.16 -3.99
C PHE A 122 22.19 -3.82 -4.42
N THR A 123 22.10 -5.15 -4.34
CA THR A 123 20.90 -5.95 -4.64
C THR A 123 20.49 -6.74 -3.41
N PRO A 124 19.97 -6.07 -2.35
CA PRO A 124 19.61 -6.72 -1.10
C PRO A 124 18.38 -7.62 -1.28
N ALA A 125 18.17 -8.56 -0.36
CA ALA A 125 16.89 -9.27 -0.28
C ALA A 125 15.75 -8.25 -0.09
N ALA A 126 14.60 -8.50 -0.70
CA ALA A 126 13.51 -7.54 -0.75
C ALA A 126 12.14 -8.20 -0.48
N CYS A 127 11.14 -7.42 -0.08
CA CYS A 127 9.76 -7.90 -0.15
C CYS A 127 9.24 -7.86 -1.59
N MET A 128 8.01 -8.33 -1.78
CA MET A 128 7.31 -8.28 -3.07
C MET A 128 7.31 -6.87 -3.70
N VAL A 129 6.93 -5.84 -2.95
CA VAL A 129 6.89 -4.44 -3.45
C VAL A 129 8.29 -3.86 -3.63
N GLY A 130 9.24 -4.19 -2.75
CA GLY A 130 10.64 -3.79 -2.91
C GLY A 130 11.27 -4.37 -4.18
N ALA A 131 10.94 -5.61 -4.55
CA ALA A 131 11.41 -6.21 -5.80
C ALA A 131 10.83 -5.53 -7.05
N ILE A 132 9.58 -5.04 -6.98
CA ILE A 132 8.99 -4.20 -8.04
C ILE A 132 9.76 -2.87 -8.12
N GLY A 133 10.04 -2.24 -6.98
CA GLY A 133 10.89 -1.06 -6.91
C GLY A 133 12.27 -1.28 -7.55
N MET A 134 12.93 -2.40 -7.28
CA MET A 134 14.21 -2.74 -7.93
C MET A 134 14.10 -2.88 -9.44
N ALA A 135 13.00 -3.43 -9.93
CA ALA A 135 12.77 -3.59 -11.36
C ALA A 135 12.54 -2.24 -12.06
N CYS A 136 11.85 -1.30 -11.41
CA CYS A 136 11.52 0.01 -11.98
C CYS A 136 12.64 1.05 -11.82
N TYR A 137 13.24 1.14 -10.64
CA TYR A 137 14.23 2.17 -10.32
C TYR A 137 15.68 1.73 -10.58
N GLY A 138 15.94 0.42 -10.58
CA GLY A 138 17.28 -0.15 -10.76
C GLY A 138 18.17 -0.09 -9.51
N PHE A 139 17.69 0.47 -8.39
CA PHE A 139 18.38 0.51 -7.11
C PHE A 139 17.39 0.53 -5.94
N PRO A 140 17.82 0.19 -4.70
CA PRO A 140 16.94 0.23 -3.54
C PRO A 140 16.52 1.66 -3.20
N VAL A 141 15.22 1.93 -3.17
CA VAL A 141 14.63 3.23 -2.82
C VAL A 141 13.85 3.18 -1.50
N GLU A 142 14.05 4.12 -0.60
CA GLU A 142 13.23 4.18 0.62
C GLU A 142 11.78 4.54 0.27
N ALA A 143 10.81 3.73 0.69
CA ALA A 143 9.39 3.95 0.40
C ALA A 143 9.07 4.15 -1.11
N PRO A 144 9.23 3.11 -1.95
CA PRO A 144 9.02 3.16 -3.40
C PRO A 144 7.77 3.94 -3.86
N ALA A 145 6.64 3.74 -3.16
CA ALA A 145 5.36 4.39 -3.46
C ALA A 145 5.31 5.91 -3.20
N GLN A 146 6.41 6.54 -2.78
CA GLN A 146 6.50 7.99 -2.52
C GLN A 146 7.45 8.73 -3.48
N HIS A 147 8.04 8.04 -4.47
CA HIS A 147 9.00 8.62 -5.43
C HIS A 147 8.30 9.22 -6.66
N PHE A 148 7.35 10.12 -6.47
CA PHE A 148 6.50 10.64 -7.56
C PHE A 148 7.27 11.34 -8.70
N ASP A 149 8.45 11.90 -8.40
CA ASP A 149 9.28 12.62 -9.38
C ASP A 149 10.25 11.71 -10.13
N ASP A 150 10.35 10.43 -9.76
CA ASP A 150 11.26 9.48 -10.42
C ASP A 150 10.64 8.94 -11.71
N PRO A 151 11.38 8.88 -12.84
CA PRO A 151 10.86 8.36 -14.11
C PRO A 151 10.34 6.91 -14.02
N GLY A 152 10.85 6.10 -13.09
CA GLY A 152 10.38 4.73 -12.86
C GLY A 152 9.06 4.64 -12.07
N PHE A 153 8.53 5.75 -11.55
CA PHE A 153 7.33 5.74 -10.72
C PHE A 153 6.08 5.27 -11.45
N LEU A 154 5.90 5.66 -12.72
CA LEU A 154 4.73 5.26 -13.49
C LEU A 154 4.70 3.74 -13.71
N ASP A 155 5.83 3.15 -14.10
CA ASP A 155 5.96 1.70 -14.26
C ASP A 155 5.73 0.97 -12.92
N PHE A 156 6.23 1.55 -11.82
CA PHE A 156 6.03 1.01 -10.47
C PHE A 156 4.55 1.04 -10.07
N GLU A 157 3.88 2.19 -10.21
CA GLU A 157 2.47 2.38 -9.85
C GLU A 157 1.58 1.45 -10.69
N GLU A 158 1.83 1.37 -12.00
CA GLU A 158 1.08 0.49 -12.89
C GLU A 158 1.25 -0.99 -12.51
N ALA A 159 2.49 -1.43 -12.22
CA ALA A 159 2.78 -2.80 -11.82
C ALA A 159 2.14 -3.18 -10.47
N VAL A 160 2.23 -2.29 -9.46
CA VAL A 160 1.59 -2.52 -8.16
C VAL A 160 0.07 -2.53 -8.30
N LEU A 161 -0.51 -1.60 -9.04
CA LEU A 161 -1.95 -1.55 -9.28
C LEU A 161 -2.45 -2.81 -10.01
N HIS A 162 -1.72 -3.29 -11.01
CA HIS A 162 -2.04 -4.54 -11.70
C HIS A 162 -1.98 -5.74 -10.76
N LEU A 163 -0.94 -5.82 -9.92
CA LEU A 163 -0.78 -6.89 -8.94
C LEU A 163 -1.90 -6.86 -7.88
N ASP A 164 -2.25 -5.69 -7.36
CA ASP A 164 -3.34 -5.54 -6.39
C ASP A 164 -4.67 -6.00 -6.97
N ARG A 165 -4.97 -5.64 -8.23
CA ARG A 165 -6.18 -6.16 -8.92
C ARG A 165 -6.17 -7.67 -9.02
N TYR A 166 -5.04 -8.26 -9.38
CA TYR A 166 -4.90 -9.71 -9.44
C TYR A 166 -5.11 -10.38 -8.08
N LEU A 167 -4.46 -9.87 -7.03
CA LEU A 167 -4.57 -10.42 -5.67
C LEU A 167 -5.96 -10.24 -5.07
N LEU A 168 -6.64 -9.13 -5.36
CA LEU A 168 -8.03 -8.93 -4.96
C LEU A 168 -8.98 -9.96 -5.58
N VAL A 169 -8.73 -10.34 -6.84
CA VAL A 169 -9.53 -11.37 -7.53
C VAL A 169 -9.23 -12.78 -7.01
N GLU A 170 -7.96 -13.12 -6.77
CA GLU A 170 -7.52 -14.49 -6.50
C GLU A 170 -7.38 -14.84 -5.01
N ASP A 171 -6.96 -13.89 -4.17
CA ASP A 171 -6.66 -14.08 -2.73
C ASP A 171 -7.55 -13.21 -1.83
N GLY A 172 -8.16 -12.15 -2.38
CA GLY A 172 -8.96 -11.17 -1.64
C GLY A 172 -8.11 -10.22 -0.79
N SER A 173 -6.85 -10.00 -1.17
CA SER A 173 -5.89 -9.15 -0.45
C SER A 173 -5.15 -8.19 -1.39
N GLN A 174 -4.41 -7.24 -0.80
CA GLN A 174 -3.50 -6.34 -1.53
C GLN A 174 -2.05 -6.84 -1.42
N ALA A 175 -1.14 -6.32 -2.25
CA ALA A 175 0.26 -6.75 -2.33
C ALA A 175 0.98 -6.74 -0.97
N TYR A 176 0.78 -5.68 -0.16
CA TYR A 176 1.36 -5.57 1.18
C TYR A 176 0.81 -6.64 2.13
N GLU A 177 -0.52 -6.77 2.19
CA GLU A 177 -1.19 -7.75 3.05
C GLU A 177 -0.83 -9.18 2.64
N PHE A 178 -0.79 -9.47 1.34
CA PHE A 178 -0.39 -10.76 0.81
C PHE A 178 1.04 -11.08 1.20
N ASN A 179 1.98 -10.15 1.01
CA ASN A 179 3.39 -10.33 1.33
C ASN A 179 3.60 -10.58 2.83
N ASP A 180 2.92 -9.80 3.67
CA ASP A 180 3.10 -9.82 5.12
C ASP A 180 2.19 -10.81 5.85
N ALA A 181 1.40 -11.61 5.13
CA ALA A 181 0.64 -12.70 5.71
C ALA A 181 1.56 -13.77 6.32
N GLN A 182 1.20 -14.27 7.50
CA GLN A 182 1.96 -15.30 8.20
C GLN A 182 2.03 -16.60 7.37
N GLY A 183 3.21 -17.21 7.30
CA GLY A 183 3.41 -18.49 6.62
C GLY A 183 3.63 -18.38 5.10
N ARG A 184 3.74 -17.16 4.56
CA ARG A 184 4.13 -16.95 3.17
C ARG A 184 5.57 -17.41 2.94
N THR A 185 5.83 -17.86 1.72
CA THR A 185 7.13 -18.35 1.28
C THR A 185 7.52 -17.66 -0.01
N VAL A 186 8.82 -17.58 -0.29
CA VAL A 186 9.35 -17.03 -1.55
C VAL A 186 8.75 -17.71 -2.79
N ALA A 187 8.52 -19.02 -2.74
CA ALA A 187 7.92 -19.77 -3.84
C ALA A 187 6.48 -19.33 -4.13
N MET A 188 5.69 -19.06 -3.08
CA MET A 188 4.32 -18.55 -3.25
C MET A 188 4.32 -17.12 -3.80
N VAL A 189 5.19 -16.25 -3.28
CA VAL A 189 5.31 -14.86 -3.71
C VAL A 189 5.71 -14.75 -5.18
N THR A 190 6.74 -15.50 -5.59
CA THR A 190 7.23 -15.53 -6.97
C THR A 190 6.21 -16.17 -7.93
N ASP A 191 5.48 -17.20 -7.51
CA ASP A 191 4.39 -17.80 -8.29
C ASP A 191 3.24 -16.79 -8.52
N GLN A 192 2.83 -16.03 -7.50
CA GLN A 192 1.79 -15.02 -7.69
C GLN A 192 2.22 -13.88 -8.61
N LEU A 193 3.45 -13.38 -8.50
CA LEU A 193 3.98 -12.37 -9.42
C LEU A 193 3.94 -12.86 -10.88
N ARG A 194 4.29 -14.12 -11.13
CA ARG A 194 4.24 -14.72 -12.47
C ARG A 194 2.82 -14.89 -12.99
N LYS A 195 1.89 -15.35 -12.14
CA LYS A 195 0.49 -15.50 -12.52
C LYS A 195 -0.18 -14.16 -12.78
N ALA A 196 0.11 -13.15 -11.96
CA ALA A 196 -0.33 -11.77 -12.18
C ALA A 196 0.19 -11.23 -13.51
N ALA A 197 1.47 -11.44 -13.82
CA ALA A 197 2.06 -11.03 -15.08
C ALA A 197 1.49 -11.76 -16.31
N ALA A 198 0.96 -12.97 -16.13
CA ALA A 198 0.35 -13.75 -17.21
C ALA A 198 -1.11 -13.37 -17.48
N ARG A 199 -1.74 -12.56 -16.60
CA ARG A 199 -3.17 -12.24 -16.69
C ARG A 199 -3.38 -10.86 -17.29
N PRO A 200 -4.19 -10.72 -18.36
CA PRO A 200 -4.52 -9.42 -18.94
C PRO A 200 -5.24 -8.50 -17.95
N ALA A 201 -4.97 -7.20 -18.04
CA ALA A 201 -5.58 -6.20 -17.15
C ALA A 201 -7.10 -6.11 -17.36
N GLU A 202 -7.58 -6.27 -18.59
CA GLU A 202 -9.00 -6.22 -18.95
C GLU A 202 -9.79 -7.32 -18.25
N GLU A 203 -9.24 -8.54 -18.19
CA GLU A 203 -9.87 -9.66 -17.50
C GLU A 203 -10.00 -9.41 -16.00
N LEU A 204 -8.98 -8.79 -15.39
CA LEU A 204 -9.00 -8.42 -13.97
C LEU A 204 -10.04 -7.34 -13.70
N ILE A 205 -10.11 -6.32 -14.56
CA ILE A 205 -11.09 -5.23 -14.46
C ILE A 205 -12.52 -5.79 -14.55
N ASP A 206 -12.77 -6.68 -15.51
CA ASP A 206 -14.10 -7.29 -15.67
C ASP A 206 -14.45 -8.21 -14.51
N ALA A 207 -13.48 -8.98 -13.98
CA ALA A 207 -13.68 -9.79 -12.78
C ALA A 207 -14.04 -8.93 -11.56
N LEU A 208 -13.34 -7.82 -11.34
CA LEU A 208 -13.62 -6.90 -10.24
C LEU A 208 -15.00 -6.26 -10.37
N ARG A 209 -15.42 -5.86 -11.57
CA ARG A 209 -16.78 -5.34 -11.81
C ARG A 209 -17.86 -6.36 -11.43
N VAL A 210 -17.64 -7.64 -11.73
CA VAL A 210 -18.57 -8.72 -11.36
C VAL A 210 -18.62 -8.90 -9.84
N ILE A 211 -17.45 -8.85 -9.17
CA ILE A 211 -17.37 -8.92 -7.70
C ILE A 211 -18.11 -7.73 -7.07
N ASP A 212 -17.89 -6.52 -7.56
CA ASP A 212 -18.55 -5.30 -7.06
C ASP A 212 -20.08 -5.35 -7.24
N ALA A 213 -20.55 -5.79 -8.40
CA ALA A 213 -21.99 -5.98 -8.64
C ALA A 213 -22.60 -6.98 -7.64
N ARG A 214 -21.92 -8.11 -7.40
CA ARG A 214 -22.38 -9.10 -6.42
C ARG A 214 -22.34 -8.55 -4.99
N ASN A 215 -21.32 -7.77 -4.62
CA ASN A 215 -21.23 -7.14 -3.32
C ASN A 215 -22.36 -6.13 -3.11
N ALA A 216 -22.71 -5.36 -4.15
CA ALA A 216 -23.86 -4.46 -4.12
C ALA A 216 -25.18 -5.22 -3.92
N ASP A 217 -25.39 -6.32 -4.63
CA ASP A 217 -26.58 -7.18 -4.46
C ASP A 217 -26.66 -7.77 -3.05
N MET A 218 -25.53 -8.24 -2.51
CA MET A 218 -25.45 -8.77 -1.14
C MET A 218 -25.73 -7.69 -0.10
N ALA A 219 -25.23 -6.47 -0.30
CA ALA A 219 -25.50 -5.34 0.58
C ALA A 219 -27.00 -4.96 0.56
N ALA A 220 -27.64 -4.98 -0.62
CA ALA A 220 -29.07 -4.74 -0.75
C ALA A 220 -29.90 -5.83 -0.03
N LEU A 221 -29.51 -7.10 -0.17
CA LEU A 221 -30.16 -8.20 0.54
C LEU A 221 -30.00 -8.09 2.06
N ALA A 222 -28.79 -7.72 2.54
CA ALA A 222 -28.53 -7.52 3.95
C ALA A 222 -29.41 -6.42 4.56
N GLN A 223 -29.69 -5.35 3.81
CA GLN A 223 -30.62 -4.30 4.23
C GLN A 223 -32.06 -4.82 4.37
N LEU A 224 -32.52 -5.71 3.49
CA LEU A 224 -33.85 -6.33 3.58
C LEU A 224 -33.97 -7.29 4.76
N LEU A 225 -32.88 -7.95 5.12
CA LEU A 225 -32.81 -8.85 6.27
C LEU A 225 -32.58 -8.11 7.60
N THR A 226 -32.25 -6.81 7.55
CA THR A 226 -32.10 -5.98 8.74
C THR A 226 -33.51 -5.76 9.32
N PRO A 227 -33.82 -6.26 10.53
CA PRO A 227 -35.17 -6.24 11.05
C PRO A 227 -35.71 -4.81 11.16
N CYS A 228 -36.67 -4.47 10.30
CA CYS A 228 -37.41 -3.20 10.37
C CYS A 228 -38.82 -3.50 10.88
N GLY A 229 -39.07 -3.26 12.18
CA GLY A 229 -40.36 -3.50 12.82
C GLY A 229 -40.35 -3.24 14.33
N ILE A 230 -41.47 -3.51 15.01
CA ILE A 230 -41.70 -3.27 16.46
C ILE A 230 -40.62 -3.91 17.38
N TRP A 231 -39.90 -4.93 16.88
CA TRP A 231 -38.78 -5.57 17.59
C TRP A 231 -37.45 -4.80 17.48
N ALA A 232 -37.35 -3.79 16.61
CA ALA A 232 -36.18 -2.93 16.46
C ALA A 232 -36.17 -1.77 17.47
N GLU A 233 -37.32 -1.37 18.02
CA GLU A 233 -37.42 -0.30 19.03
C GLU A 233 -37.20 -0.81 20.46
N THR A 234 -37.30 -2.12 20.70
CA THR A 234 -37.05 -2.75 22.01
C THR A 234 -35.69 -3.43 22.12
N ALA A 235 -34.92 -3.50 21.03
CA ALA A 235 -33.49 -3.64 21.16
C ALA A 235 -32.99 -2.31 21.76
N ASP A 236 -33.06 -2.22 23.09
CA ASP A 236 -32.34 -1.22 23.89
C ASP A 236 -31.04 -0.93 23.15
N LYS A 237 -30.78 0.34 22.80
CA LYS A 237 -29.45 0.81 22.38
C LYS A 237 -28.49 -0.02 23.19
N PRO A 238 -27.60 -0.86 22.60
CA PRO A 238 -26.76 -1.76 23.37
C PRO A 238 -26.24 -0.92 24.50
N GLN A 239 -26.73 -1.17 25.72
CA GLN A 239 -26.33 -0.38 26.86
C GLN A 239 -24.83 -0.40 26.73
N GLN A 240 -24.19 0.76 26.59
CA GLN A 240 -22.75 0.82 26.70
C GLN A 240 -22.48 0.03 27.95
N VAL A 241 -21.98 -1.21 27.79
CA VAL A 241 -21.75 -2.09 28.91
C VAL A 241 -20.63 -1.35 29.58
N GLU A 242 -21.01 -0.59 30.61
CA GLU A 242 -20.09 0.18 31.42
C GLU A 242 -19.02 -0.84 31.77
N HIS A 243 -17.79 -0.62 31.28
CA HIS A 243 -16.72 -1.58 31.47
C HIS A 243 -16.58 -1.76 32.98
N ILE A 244 -17.16 -2.84 33.51
CA ILE A 244 -16.97 -3.20 34.90
C ILE A 244 -15.48 -3.43 35.01
N HIS A 245 -14.80 -2.51 35.69
CA HIS A 245 -13.39 -2.58 36.01
C HIS A 245 -13.18 -3.84 36.85
N TYR A 246 -13.06 -4.99 36.19
CA TYR A 246 -12.61 -6.21 36.84
C TYR A 246 -11.14 -6.00 37.18
N PRO A 247 -10.76 -6.02 38.46
CA PRO A 247 -9.35 -5.91 38.83
C PRO A 247 -8.64 -7.19 38.35
N HIS A 248 -7.94 -7.09 37.22
CA HIS A 248 -6.95 -8.07 36.80
C HIS A 248 -5.55 -7.57 37.15
N GLN A 249 -4.65 -8.49 37.47
CA GLN A 249 -3.22 -8.17 37.62
C GLN A 249 -2.59 -7.91 36.25
N PRO A 250 -1.62 -6.98 36.13
CA PRO A 250 -0.87 -6.75 34.90
C PRO A 250 -0.26 -8.06 34.39
N GLY A 251 -0.51 -8.38 33.12
CA GLY A 251 -0.05 -9.60 32.48
C GLY A 251 -0.84 -9.96 31.23
N ALA A 252 -0.30 -10.88 30.44
CA ALA A 252 -0.98 -11.42 29.27
C ALA A 252 -2.12 -12.36 29.71
N LEU A 253 -3.35 -11.83 29.77
CA LEU A 253 -4.54 -12.65 29.91
C LEU A 253 -5.03 -13.02 28.51
N SER A 254 -4.86 -14.28 28.14
CA SER A 254 -5.41 -14.87 26.91
C SER A 254 -6.94 -14.93 26.88
N ASP A 255 -7.60 -14.69 28.02
CA ASP A 255 -9.01 -15.02 28.20
C ASP A 255 -9.78 -13.88 28.88
N CYS A 256 -9.66 -12.65 28.39
CA CYS A 256 -10.61 -11.60 28.78
C CYS A 256 -11.97 -11.90 28.11
N PRO A 257 -13.03 -12.24 28.88
CA PRO A 257 -14.32 -12.66 28.31
C PRO A 257 -15.04 -11.51 27.59
N ALA A 258 -14.59 -10.25 27.77
CA ALA A 258 -15.18 -9.08 27.14
C ALA A 258 -14.64 -8.78 25.73
N CYS A 259 -13.37 -9.08 25.43
CA CYS A 259 -12.76 -8.67 24.17
C CYS A 259 -12.19 -9.81 23.32
N GLN A 260 -12.02 -11.03 23.86
CA GLN A 260 -11.40 -12.18 23.17
C GLN A 260 -10.04 -11.89 22.50
N ALA A 261 -9.42 -10.75 22.81
CA ALA A 261 -8.14 -10.31 22.28
C ALA A 261 -7.17 -10.13 23.45
N GLY A 262 -5.92 -10.56 23.28
CA GLY A 262 -4.87 -10.43 24.29
C GLY A 262 -4.69 -8.96 24.67
N CYS A 263 -5.02 -8.61 25.91
CA CYS A 263 -4.84 -7.25 26.42
C CYS A 263 -3.43 -7.12 27.01
N PHE A 264 -2.70 -6.07 26.64
CA PHE A 264 -1.44 -5.69 27.29
C PHE A 264 -1.72 -4.53 28.24
N CYS A 265 -1.85 -4.83 29.53
CA CYS A 265 -2.01 -3.83 30.58
C CYS A 265 -0.65 -3.60 31.25
N ALA A 266 -0.13 -2.36 31.21
CA ALA A 266 1.00 -1.93 32.02
C ALA A 266 0.53 -1.59 33.46
N GLU A 267 1.46 -1.44 34.41
CA GLU A 267 1.20 -1.34 35.86
C GLU A 267 0.22 -0.24 36.30
N ALA A 268 -0.08 0.74 35.44
CA ALA A 268 -1.18 1.68 35.63
C ALA A 268 -2.41 1.20 34.85
N ALA A 269 -3.50 0.90 35.57
CA ALA A 269 -4.71 0.20 35.13
C ALA A 269 -5.54 0.90 34.03
N ILE A 270 -4.99 1.10 32.83
CA ILE A 270 -5.72 1.60 31.65
C ILE A 270 -5.31 0.76 30.44
N CYS A 271 -6.27 0.07 29.83
CA CYS A 271 -6.10 -0.59 28.54
C CYS A 271 -5.70 0.45 27.48
N ALA A 272 -4.70 0.16 26.64
CA ALA A 272 -4.22 1.06 25.58
C ALA A 272 -5.33 1.50 24.59
N ARG A 273 -6.47 0.79 24.55
CA ARG A 273 -7.64 1.16 23.74
C ARG A 273 -8.57 2.17 24.41
N CYS A 274 -8.42 2.40 25.71
CA CYS A 274 -9.24 3.31 26.52
C CYS A 274 -8.52 4.62 26.89
N SER A 275 -7.24 4.80 26.50
CA SER A 275 -6.45 6.00 26.84
C SER A 275 -6.60 7.16 25.86
N ASP A 276 -7.41 7.07 24.81
CA ASP A 276 -7.54 8.13 23.78
C ASP A 276 -8.37 9.35 24.20
N GLY A 277 -8.41 9.65 25.51
CA GLY A 277 -8.65 10.99 26.03
C GLY A 277 -7.35 11.79 26.07
N ASN A 278 -6.78 12.05 24.89
CA ASN A 278 -5.54 12.82 24.65
C ASN A 278 -5.32 14.00 25.61
N THR A 279 -4.18 14.03 26.31
CA THR A 279 -3.28 15.21 26.34
C THR A 279 -1.85 14.79 26.70
N ASP A 280 -0.97 14.91 25.71
CA ASP A 280 0.48 15.13 25.79
C ASP A 280 1.40 13.96 26.22
N GLY A 281 1.82 13.19 25.21
CA GLY A 281 3.15 12.58 25.14
C GLY A 281 3.24 11.08 25.43
N CYS A 282 3.14 10.25 24.38
CA CYS A 282 3.75 8.91 24.37
C CYS A 282 4.75 8.83 23.21
N ALA A 283 6.00 9.12 23.55
CA ALA A 283 7.18 9.02 22.71
C ALA A 283 8.01 7.78 23.11
N PHE A 284 7.35 6.62 23.28
CA PHE A 284 8.04 5.38 23.61
C PHE A 284 8.71 4.82 22.34
N CYS A 285 10.00 5.01 22.08
CA CYS A 285 11.05 5.28 23.06
C CYS A 285 12.16 6.17 22.50
N SER A 286 12.30 7.37 23.05
CA SER A 286 13.61 8.00 23.30
C SER A 286 13.54 8.68 24.67
N ALA A 287 14.36 8.16 25.57
CA ALA A 287 14.42 8.48 26.98
C ALA A 287 14.83 9.93 27.26
N ASP A 288 14.36 10.48 28.37
CA ASP A 288 15.23 10.73 29.54
C ASP A 288 14.37 11.14 30.75
N GLY A 289 14.08 10.16 31.61
CA GLY A 289 13.53 10.39 32.95
C GLY A 289 14.65 10.25 33.97
N GLY A 290 15.38 11.35 34.21
CA GLY A 290 16.38 11.48 35.26
C GLY A 290 15.80 11.30 36.67
N GLU A 291 16.71 11.05 37.59
CA GLU A 291 16.59 10.42 38.92
C GLU A 291 15.56 11.01 39.91
N ALA A 292 14.96 10.07 40.66
CA ALA A 292 14.53 10.06 42.08
C ALA A 292 13.74 11.24 42.67
#